data_AF-A0A8J2KGA7-F1
#
_entry.id   AF-A0A8J2KGA7-F1
#
_cell.length_a   1.000
_cell.length_b   1.000
_cell.length_c   1.000
_cell.angle_alpha   90.00
_cell.angle_beta   90.00
_cell.angle_gamma   90.00
#
_symmetry.space_group_name_H-M   'P 1'
#
loop_
_entity.id
_entity.type
_entity.pdbx_description
1 polymer ?
#
loop_
_entity_poly.entity_id
_entity_poly.type
_entity_poly.pdbx_seq_one_letter_code
_entity_poly.pdbx_strand_id
1 'polypeptide(L)'
;MDFNVKKLVGEAGTFLTRAVQMTEEAIYSGEKTTLDPQLESSMRQADSARNWTAKMVKDTESVLTPNPGYRIEDMLMEKIDKKRPQRQTNIEVLGQGLIEAGSEFGPSTAY
;
A
#
# COMPACT_ATOMS: atom_id res chain seq x y z
N MET A 1 -43.85 23.67 -51.28
CA MET A 1 -43.18 23.88 -49.98
C MET A 1 -42.37 22.63 -49.70
N ASP A 2 -41.10 22.63 -50.10
CA ASP A 2 -40.22 21.48 -49.88
C ASP A 2 -39.81 21.45 -48.41
N PHE A 3 -40.52 20.62 -47.64
CA PHE A 3 -40.23 20.39 -46.24
C PHE A 3 -38.85 19.74 -46.15
N ASN A 4 -37.86 20.50 -45.69
CA ASN A 4 -36.46 20.08 -45.69
C ASN A 4 -36.18 19.15 -44.49
N VAL A 5 -36.70 17.93 -44.59
CA VAL A 5 -36.56 16.85 -43.60
C VAL A 5 -35.09 16.62 -43.24
N LYS A 6 -34.17 16.80 -44.19
CA LYS A 6 -32.73 16.64 -43.96
C LYS A 6 -32.18 17.66 -42.95
N LYS A 7 -32.68 18.90 -42.97
CA LYS A 7 -32.26 19.94 -42.01
C LYS A 7 -32.85 19.67 -40.62
N LEU A 8 -34.12 19.27 -40.55
CA LEU A 8 -34.79 18.90 -39.30
C LEU A 8 -34.13 17.69 -38.63
N VAL A 9 -33.75 16.68 -39.41
CA VAL A 9 -33.05 15.47 -38.92
C VAL A 9 -31.62 15.80 -38.46
N GLY A 10 -30.91 16.70 -39.14
CA GLY A 10 -29.59 17.15 -38.72
C GLY A 10 -29.62 17.96 -37.42
N GLU A 11 -30.60 18.86 -37.27
CA GLU A 11 -30.83 19.64 -36.05
C GLU A 11 -31.28 18.73 -34.90
N ALA A 12 -32.23 17.82 -35.13
CA ALA A 12 -32.65 16.84 -34.13
C ALA A 12 -31.51 15.91 -33.70
N GLY A 13 -30.65 15.48 -34.63
CA GLY A 13 -29.47 14.68 -34.33
C GLY A 13 -28.49 15.42 -33.41
N THR A 14 -28.25 16.71 -33.64
CA THR A 14 -27.37 17.51 -32.76
C THR A 14 -27.99 17.76 -31.38
N PHE A 15 -29.31 17.94 -31.30
CA PHE A 15 -30.00 18.03 -30.01
C PHE A 15 -29.94 16.71 -29.23
N LEU A 16 -30.12 15.57 -29.90
CA LEU A 16 -30.00 14.25 -29.28
C LEU A 16 -28.57 13.98 -28.80
N THR A 17 -27.55 14.31 -29.60
CA THR A 17 -26.15 14.18 -29.18
C THR A 17 -25.84 15.04 -27.96
N ARG A 18 -26.31 16.29 -27.92
CA ARG A 18 -26.13 17.15 -26.72
C ARG A 18 -26.90 16.61 -25.53
N ALA A 19 -28.11 16.09 -25.71
CA ALA A 19 -28.89 15.51 -24.63
C ALA A 19 -28.19 14.25 -24.06
N VAL A 20 -27.68 13.37 -24.94
CA VAL A 20 -26.88 12.21 -24.55
C VAL A 20 -25.63 12.64 -23.79
N GLN A 21 -24.91 13.64 -24.30
CA GLN A 21 -23.71 14.16 -23.65
C GLN A 21 -24.03 14.80 -22.29
N MET A 22 -25.12 15.55 -22.16
CA MET A 22 -25.55 16.11 -20.88
C MET A 22 -25.99 15.03 -19.90
N THR A 23 -26.63 13.95 -20.37
CA THR A 23 -26.95 12.80 -19.50
C THR A 23 -25.73 11.99 -19.14
N GLU A 24 -24.75 11.83 -20.05
CA GLU A 24 -23.47 11.21 -19.73
C GLU A 24 -22.74 12.04 -18.69
N GLU A 25 -22.62 13.35 -18.89
CA GLU A 25 -22.03 14.26 -17.91
C GLU A 25 -22.80 14.23 -16.58
N ALA A 26 -24.14 14.19 -16.57
CA ALA A 26 -24.92 14.14 -15.32
C ALA A 26 -24.87 12.76 -14.61
N ILE A 27 -24.73 11.66 -15.36
CA ILE A 27 -24.62 10.29 -14.82
C ILE A 27 -23.18 10.02 -14.36
N TYR A 28 -22.17 10.56 -15.06
CA TYR A 28 -20.75 10.46 -14.71
C TYR A 28 -20.27 11.60 -13.79
N SER A 29 -21.06 12.65 -13.56
CA SER A 29 -20.83 13.69 -12.53
C SER A 29 -21.27 13.25 -11.15
N GLY A 30 -21.55 11.95 -10.94
CA GLY A 30 -21.47 11.38 -9.61
C GLY A 30 -20.04 11.55 -9.16
N GLU A 31 -19.73 12.70 -8.53
CA GLU A 31 -18.45 13.01 -7.93
C GLU A 31 -18.00 11.74 -7.20
N LYS A 32 -16.93 11.14 -7.70
CA LYS A 32 -16.26 10.01 -7.07
C LYS A 32 -16.23 10.35 -5.58
N THR A 33 -16.89 9.57 -4.71
CA THR A 33 -16.91 9.88 -3.28
C THR A 33 -15.46 9.93 -2.81
N THR A 34 -14.87 11.13 -2.79
CA THR A 34 -13.47 11.31 -2.44
C THR A 34 -13.43 11.14 -0.94
N LEU A 35 -12.61 10.20 -0.48
CA LEU A 35 -12.27 10.21 0.93
C LEU A 35 -11.65 11.57 1.21
N ASP A 36 -12.02 12.16 2.35
CA ASP A 36 -11.32 13.34 2.86
C ASP A 36 -9.80 13.08 2.82
N PRO A 37 -9.00 13.93 2.15
CA PRO A 37 -7.54 13.77 2.10
C PRO A 37 -6.90 13.58 3.48
N GLN A 38 -7.49 14.16 4.53
CA GLN A 38 -7.02 13.96 5.90
C GLN A 38 -7.26 12.52 6.38
N LEU A 39 -8.45 11.97 6.13
CA LEU A 39 -8.79 10.59 6.46
C LEU A 39 -7.92 9.59 5.69
N GLU A 40 -7.71 9.82 4.40
CA GLU A 40 -6.80 9.01 3.57
C GLU A 40 -5.37 8.99 4.12
N SER A 41 -4.87 10.14 4.55
CA SER A 41 -3.54 10.25 5.18
C SER A 41 -3.48 9.50 6.51
N SER A 42 -4.48 9.67 7.38
CA SER A 42 -4.56 8.97 8.67
C SER A 42 -4.67 7.45 8.50
N MET A 43 -5.44 6.97 7.53
CA MET A 43 -5.56 5.54 7.25
C MET A 43 -4.22 4.96 6.79
N ARG A 44 -3.51 5.64 5.89
CA ARG A 44 -2.17 5.22 5.44
C ARG A 44 -1.18 5.15 6.60
N GLN A 45 -1.20 6.14 7.49
CA GLN A 45 -0.34 6.14 8.69
C GLN A 45 -0.70 4.98 9.64
N ALA A 46 -1.98 4.72 9.86
CA ALA A 46 -2.44 3.62 10.71
C ALA A 46 -2.03 2.25 10.15
N ASP A 47 -2.17 2.05 8.85
CA ASP A 47 -1.76 0.80 8.19
C ASP A 47 -0.24 0.60 8.25
N SER A 48 0.54 1.65 7.98
CA SER A 48 2.00 1.62 8.12
C SER A 48 2.39 1.28 9.57
N ALA A 49 1.81 1.96 10.56
CA ALA A 49 2.07 1.72 11.97
C ALA A 49 1.76 0.27 12.38
N ARG A 50 0.63 -0.27 11.92
CA ARG A 50 0.24 -1.66 12.19
C ARG A 50 1.24 -2.65 11.61
N ASN A 51 1.66 -2.44 10.37
CA ASN A 51 2.59 -3.33 9.68
C ASN A 51 3.97 -3.33 10.36
N TRP A 52 4.48 -2.15 10.69
CA TRP A 52 5.74 -2.02 11.40
C TRP A 52 5.69 -2.60 12.80
N THR A 53 4.61 -2.37 13.54
CA THR A 53 4.43 -2.96 14.88
C THR A 53 4.43 -4.48 14.81
N ALA A 54 3.71 -5.07 13.84
CA ALA A 54 3.69 -6.52 13.67
C ALA A 54 5.07 -7.09 13.31
N LYS A 55 5.83 -6.40 12.45
CA LYS A 55 7.21 -6.76 12.11
C LYS A 55 8.14 -6.68 13.33
N MET A 56 8.08 -5.58 14.09
CA MET A 56 8.90 -5.38 15.29
C MET A 56 8.65 -6.45 16.36
N VAL A 57 7.38 -6.82 16.60
CA VAL A 57 7.03 -7.88 17.54
C VAL A 57 7.65 -9.21 17.10
N LYS A 58 7.46 -9.60 15.84
CA LYS A 58 8.01 -10.83 15.28
C LYS A 58 9.54 -10.87 15.33
N ASP A 59 10.20 -9.77 14.98
CA ASP A 59 11.66 -9.69 14.99
C ASP A 59 12.21 -9.75 16.43
N THR A 60 11.52 -9.11 17.38
CA THR A 60 11.85 -9.19 18.82
C THR A 60 11.68 -10.61 19.35
N GLU A 61 10.60 -11.31 18.98
CA GLU A 61 10.41 -12.72 19.34
C GLU A 61 11.54 -13.61 18.82
N SER A 62 12.06 -13.34 17.63
CA SER A 62 13.20 -14.07 17.08
C SER A 62 14.50 -13.86 17.87
N VAL A 63 14.67 -12.68 18.48
CA VAL A 63 15.81 -12.38 19.36
C VAL A 63 15.66 -13.11 20.70
N LEU A 64 14.47 -13.10 21.29
CA LEU A 64 14.19 -13.75 22.58
C LEU A 64 14.20 -15.28 22.47
N THR A 65 13.61 -15.80 21.41
CA THR A 65 13.44 -17.23 21.16
C THR A 65 14.02 -17.58 19.78
N PRO A 66 15.34 -17.77 19.68
CA PRO A 66 15.99 -18.04 18.41
C PRO A 66 15.55 -19.39 17.83
N ASN A 67 15.46 -19.45 16.50
CA ASN A 67 14.98 -20.62 15.76
C ASN A 67 15.81 -21.88 16.11
N PRO A 68 15.17 -22.96 16.60
CA PRO A 68 15.87 -24.19 17.00
C PRO A 68 16.59 -24.87 15.83
N GLY A 69 16.10 -24.73 14.59
CA GLY A 69 16.77 -25.28 13.40
C GLY A 69 18.13 -24.63 13.17
N TYR A 70 18.22 -23.30 13.30
CA TYR A 70 19.49 -22.58 13.19
C TYR A 70 20.46 -22.93 14.33
N ARG A 71 19.94 -23.17 15.54
CA ARG A 71 20.76 -23.65 16.66
C ARG A 71 21.37 -25.01 16.40
N ILE A 72 20.60 -25.96 15.87
CA ILE A 72 21.08 -27.31 15.55
C ILE A 72 22.11 -27.25 14.43
N GLU A 73 21.87 -26.44 13.40
CA GLU A 73 22.82 -26.22 12.31
C GLU A 73 24.14 -25.64 12.81
N ASP A 74 24.10 -24.62 13.67
CA ASP A 74 25.33 -24.04 14.27
C ASP A 74 26.08 -25.07 15.10
N MET A 75 25.37 -25.85 15.92
CA MET A 75 25.96 -26.93 16.71
C MET A 75 26.59 -28.01 15.83
N LEU A 76 25.97 -28.36 14.70
CA LEU A 76 26.50 -29.34 13.78
C LEU A 76 27.75 -28.80 13.08
N MET A 77 27.70 -27.57 12.57
CA MET A 77 28.82 -26.89 11.90
C MET A 77 30.04 -26.79 12.83
N GLU A 78 29.81 -26.46 14.11
CA GLU A 78 30.85 -26.43 15.15
C GLU A 78 31.46 -27.81 15.40
N LYS A 79 30.65 -28.88 15.42
CA LYS A 79 31.16 -30.26 15.62
C LYS A 79 31.96 -30.82 14.45
N ILE A 80 31.68 -30.37 13.23
CA ILE A 80 32.38 -30.80 12.01
C ILE A 80 33.49 -29.83 11.59
N ASP A 81 33.82 -28.86 12.44
CA ASP A 81 34.84 -27.83 12.26
C ASP A 81 34.71 -27.06 10.93
N LYS A 82 33.45 -26.85 10.50
CA LYS A 82 33.11 -26.07 9.30
C LYS A 82 32.70 -24.66 9.69
N LYS A 83 33.01 -23.72 8.80
CA LYS A 83 32.62 -22.32 8.95
C LYS A 83 31.10 -22.21 9.03
N ARG A 84 30.60 -21.52 10.07
CA ARG A 84 29.18 -21.20 10.21
C ARG A 84 28.71 -20.37 9.00
N PRO A 85 27.48 -20.61 8.50
CA PRO A 85 26.91 -19.79 7.45
C PRO A 85 26.88 -18.32 7.88
N GLN A 86 27.24 -17.42 6.97
CA GLN A 86 27.24 -15.99 7.24
C GLN A 86 25.82 -15.46 7.11
N ARG A 87 25.12 -15.43 8.24
CA ARG A 87 23.74 -14.93 8.37
C ARG A 87 23.73 -13.69 9.25
N GLN A 88 22.81 -12.77 8.94
CA GLN A 88 22.52 -11.65 9.84
C GLN A 88 22.05 -12.21 11.18
N THR A 89 22.52 -11.61 12.26
CA THR A 89 22.05 -11.96 13.59
C THR A 89 20.62 -11.46 13.79
N ASN A 90 19.84 -12.12 14.64
CA ASN A 90 18.46 -11.70 14.90
C ASN A 90 18.38 -10.24 15.40
N ILE A 91 19.42 -9.77 16.11
CA ILE A 91 19.54 -8.39 16.58
C ILE A 91 19.82 -7.43 15.42
N GLU A 92 20.66 -7.82 14.45
CA GLU A 92 20.89 -7.02 13.24
C GLU A 92 19.62 -6.89 12.41
N VAL A 93 18.84 -7.98 12.28
CA VAL A 93 17.55 -7.96 11.57
C VAL A 93 16.57 -7.03 12.28
N LEU A 94 16.45 -7.13 13.61
CA LEU A 94 15.61 -6.24 14.40
C LEU A 94 16.06 -4.78 14.26
N GLY A 95 17.34 -4.49 14.44
CA GLY A 95 17.90 -3.14 14.33
C GLY A 95 17.67 -2.52 12.96
N GLN A 96 17.85 -3.30 11.89
CA GLN A 96 17.54 -2.88 10.53
C GLN A 96 16.05 -2.54 10.37
N GLY A 97 15.17 -3.39 10.90
CA GLY A 97 13.72 -3.13 10.89
C GLY A 97 13.33 -1.86 11.65
N LEU A 98 13.98 -1.56 12.78
CA LEU A 98 13.76 -0.32 13.55
C LEU A 98 14.19 0.92 12.78
N ILE A 99 15.32 0.86 12.08
CA ILE A 99 15.84 1.99 11.27
C ILE A 99 14.89 2.27 10.11
N GLU A 100 14.44 1.23 9.40
CA GLU A 100 13.48 1.35 8.31
C GLU A 100 12.15 1.94 8.78
N ALA A 101 11.62 1.44 9.90
CA ALA A 101 10.40 1.97 10.52
C ALA A 101 10.54 3.45 10.86
N GLY A 102 11.65 3.85 11.49
CA GLY A 102 11.92 5.25 11.82
C GLY A 102 12.03 6.14 10.59
N SER A 103 12.60 5.62 9.49
CA SER A 103 12.66 6.33 8.22
C SER A 103 11.29 6.50 7.57
N GLU A 104 10.40 5.51 7.68
CA GLU A 104 9.06 5.56 7.08
C GLU A 104 8.10 6.44 7.88
N PHE A 105 8.17 6.40 9.22
CA PHE A 105 7.41 7.31 10.06
C PHE A 105 7.90 8.76 9.91
N GLY A 106 9.19 8.97 9.67
CA GLY A 106 9.76 10.29 9.47
C GLY A 106 9.78 11.16 10.74
N PRO A 107 10.47 12.31 10.68
CA PRO A 107 10.72 13.16 11.85
C PRO A 107 9.51 14.01 12.28
N SER A 108 8.47 14.11 11.45
CA SER A 108 7.30 14.97 11.66
C SER A 108 6.12 14.26 12.31
N THR A 109 6.21 12.95 12.54
CA THR A 109 5.13 12.17 13.16
C THR A 109 5.23 12.33 14.67
N ALA A 110 4.19 12.91 15.29
CA ALA A 110 4.10 13.01 16.74
C ALA A 110 3.85 11.61 17.32
N TYR A 111 4.80 11.13 18.14
CA TYR A 111 4.72 9.86 18.86
C TYR A 111 3.97 10.01 20.19
#